data_AF-A0A729JWN3-F1
#
_entry.id   AF-A0A729JWN3-F1
#
_cell.length_a   1.000
_cell.length_b   1.000
_cell.length_c   1.000
_cell.angle_alpha   90.00
_cell.angle_beta   90.00
_cell.angle_gamma   90.00
#
_symmetry.space_group_name_H-M   'P 1'
#
loop_
_entity.id
_entity.type
_entity.pdbx_description
1 polymer ?
#
loop_
_entity_poly.entity_id
_entity_poly.type
_entity_poly.pdbx_seq_one_letter_code
_entity_poly.pdbx_strand_id
1 'polypeptide(L)'
;LPSSEAAAAARQHIVDGVDTETGEVLEDHIENFGNESNSPAQATAPAPELTVVATMPLRHRVLAQYIGEGEYLYHVDASQKKEILRLEMDTDNSYVQNLLLAAENVEAFKKAIEHDIHKIVNAVKKVFPVDGKTPELGTVIQFLKTWFETEHIDRGLLVKEWAKGNRVSAI
;
A
#
# COMPACT_ATOMS: atom_id res chain seq x y z
N LEU A 1 56.58 18.92 52.98
CA LEU A 1 55.20 19.27 53.38
C LEU A 1 55.17 20.73 53.81
N PRO A 2 54.52 21.60 53.05
CA PRO A 2 53.58 22.57 53.58
C PRO A 2 52.15 22.02 53.45
N SER A 3 51.34 22.33 54.45
CA SER A 3 50.08 21.68 54.80
C SER A 3 48.89 22.05 53.91
N SER A 4 47.98 21.09 53.86
CA SER A 4 46.57 21.01 53.43
C SER A 4 45.63 22.24 53.59
N GLU A 5 46.08 23.45 53.86
CA GLU A 5 45.19 24.57 54.24
C GLU A 5 45.31 25.85 53.40
N ALA A 6 46.26 25.92 52.45
CA ALA A 6 46.37 27.04 51.50
C ALA A 6 45.66 26.79 50.14
N ALA A 7 45.36 25.53 49.80
CA ALA A 7 44.70 25.17 48.54
C ALA A 7 43.16 25.21 48.61
N ALA A 8 42.59 25.39 49.81
CA ALA A 8 41.14 25.39 50.03
C ALA A 8 40.51 26.79 49.97
N ALA A 9 41.30 27.87 50.07
CA ALA A 9 40.76 29.24 50.09
C ALA A 9 40.55 29.87 48.69
N ALA A 10 41.11 29.30 47.63
CA ALA A 10 41.06 29.91 46.28
C ALA A 10 39.92 29.36 45.39
N ARG A 11 38.97 28.59 45.93
CA ARG A 11 37.88 27.97 45.15
C ARG A 11 36.51 28.56 45.47
N GLN A 12 36.43 29.84 45.81
CA GLN A 12 35.17 30.48 46.16
C GLN A 12 34.82 31.74 45.34
N HIS A 13 35.54 32.00 44.24
CA HIS A 13 35.33 33.23 43.43
C HIS A 13 35.27 33.01 41.91
N ILE A 14 34.96 31.80 41.45
CA ILE A 14 34.71 31.50 40.03
C ILE A 14 33.24 31.15 39.85
N VAL A 15 32.53 31.96 39.06
CA VAL A 15 31.17 31.69 38.60
C VAL A 15 31.17 31.90 37.08
N ASP A 16 30.78 30.88 36.31
CA ASP A 16 30.77 30.88 34.83
C ASP A 16 32.11 31.28 34.15
N GLY A 17 33.24 30.81 34.68
CA GLY A 17 34.54 30.89 34.01
C GLY A 17 35.20 32.29 34.02
N VAL A 18 34.68 33.22 34.81
CA VAL A 18 35.25 34.56 34.99
C VAL A 18 35.81 34.72 36.40
N ASP A 19 37.03 35.26 36.50
CA ASP A 19 37.60 35.76 37.76
C ASP A 19 36.99 37.13 38.07
N THR A 20 36.27 37.21 39.19
CA THR A 20 35.47 38.39 39.53
C THR A 20 36.25 39.53 40.20
N GLU A 21 37.55 39.36 40.45
CA GLU A 21 38.39 40.41 41.04
C GLU A 21 39.17 41.19 39.98
N THR A 22 39.54 40.54 38.87
CA THR A 22 40.40 41.12 37.83
C THR A 22 39.71 41.35 36.48
N GLY A 23 38.60 40.65 36.21
CA GLY A 23 37.79 40.88 35.01
C GLY A 23 38.43 40.42 33.69
N GLU A 24 39.49 39.60 33.73
CA GLU A 24 40.07 39.00 32.52
C GLU A 24 39.29 37.74 32.10
N VAL A 25 39.10 37.60 30.77
CA VAL A 25 38.49 36.42 30.14
C VAL A 25 39.62 35.52 29.64
N LEU A 26 39.72 34.28 30.14
CA LEU A 26 40.62 33.28 29.57
C LEU A 26 39.98 32.70 28.29
N GLU A 27 40.43 33.16 27.13
CA GLU A 27 40.15 32.53 25.83
C GLU A 27 41.16 31.41 25.57
N ASP A 28 40.78 30.16 25.83
CA ASP A 28 41.50 28.99 25.30
C ASP A 28 40.69 28.34 24.19
N HIS A 29 41.17 28.55 22.97
CA HIS A 29 40.68 27.94 21.74
C HIS A 29 41.53 26.70 21.43
N ILE A 30 41.13 25.50 21.89
CA ILE A 30 41.51 24.22 21.25
C ILE A 30 40.33 23.24 21.32
N GLU A 31 39.97 22.75 20.13
CA GLU A 31 38.95 21.75 19.79
C GLU A 31 39.12 20.41 20.54
N ASN A 32 38.02 19.84 21.05
CA ASN A 32 37.65 18.41 20.95
C ASN A 32 36.41 18.11 21.81
N PHE A 33 35.20 18.29 21.26
CA PHE A 33 34.01 17.67 21.84
C PHE A 33 33.74 16.34 21.12
N GLY A 34 34.43 15.29 21.59
CA GLY A 34 34.02 13.92 21.33
C GLY A 34 32.64 13.69 21.94
N ASN A 35 31.58 13.88 21.14
CA ASN A 35 30.27 13.35 21.44
C ASN A 35 30.16 11.96 20.79
N GLU A 36 30.68 10.94 21.46
CA GLU A 36 30.31 9.55 21.16
C GLU A 36 28.89 9.27 21.70
N SER A 37 27.90 9.95 21.15
CA SER A 37 26.53 9.44 21.14
C SER A 37 26.45 8.45 19.98
N ASN A 38 26.98 7.25 20.17
CA ASN A 38 26.72 6.13 19.28
C ASN A 38 25.29 5.61 19.53
N SER A 39 24.30 6.45 19.24
CA SER A 39 22.95 5.98 18.94
C SER A 39 23.01 5.50 17.48
N PRO A 40 22.73 4.23 17.18
CA PRO A 40 22.72 3.78 15.80
C PRO A 40 21.74 4.68 15.04
N ALA A 41 22.23 5.32 13.98
CA ALA A 41 21.41 6.06 13.04
C ALA A 41 20.17 5.20 12.78
N GLN A 42 19.00 5.72 13.16
CA GLN A 42 17.74 5.03 12.99
C GLN A 42 17.67 4.65 11.51
N ALA A 43 17.85 3.36 11.21
CA ALA A 43 17.92 2.90 9.84
C ALA A 43 16.58 3.28 9.20
N THR A 44 16.61 4.30 8.34
CA THR A 44 15.45 4.67 7.56
C THR A 44 15.10 3.43 6.76
N ALA A 45 13.98 2.78 7.11
CA ALA A 45 13.53 1.61 6.39
C ALA A 45 13.51 1.98 4.88
N PRO A 46 14.02 1.10 4.00
CA PRO A 46 14.05 1.40 2.58
C PRO A 46 12.63 1.79 2.12
N ALA A 47 12.54 2.79 1.25
CA ALA A 47 11.26 3.23 0.71
C ALA A 47 10.52 2.03 0.10
N PRO A 48 9.20 1.91 0.31
CA PRO A 48 8.45 0.75 -0.14
C PRO A 48 8.57 0.60 -1.65
N GLU A 49 8.92 -0.59 -2.11
CA GLU A 49 8.96 -0.93 -3.53
C GLU A 49 7.52 -1.02 -4.05
N LEU A 50 7.13 -0.04 -4.88
CA LEU A 50 5.79 0.04 -5.47
C LEU A 50 5.85 -0.32 -6.94
N THR A 51 4.99 -1.26 -7.36
CA THR A 51 4.78 -1.60 -8.77
C THR A 51 3.49 -0.96 -9.27
N VAL A 52 3.53 -0.30 -10.43
CA VAL A 52 2.32 0.27 -11.07
C VAL A 52 1.43 -0.86 -11.58
N VAL A 53 0.15 -0.87 -11.18
CA VAL A 53 -0.79 -1.95 -11.56
C VAL A 53 -0.96 -2.03 -13.08
N ALA A 54 -1.06 -0.88 -13.76
CA ALA A 54 -1.27 -0.81 -15.20
C ALA A 54 -0.16 -1.44 -16.05
N THR A 55 1.04 -1.63 -15.50
CA THR A 55 2.16 -2.27 -16.21
C THR A 55 2.20 -3.79 -16.05
N MET A 56 1.31 -4.35 -15.23
CA MET A 56 1.26 -5.79 -14.94
C MET A 56 0.46 -6.56 -16.01
N PRO A 57 0.64 -7.90 -16.12
CA PRO A 57 -0.22 -8.73 -16.97
C PRO A 57 -1.70 -8.64 -16.57
N LEU A 58 -2.63 -8.91 -17.51
CA LEU A 58 -4.07 -8.77 -17.29
C LEU A 58 -4.56 -9.51 -16.03
N ARG A 59 -4.16 -10.77 -15.84
CA ARG A 59 -4.52 -11.56 -14.65
C ARG A 59 -4.14 -10.86 -13.35
N HIS A 60 -2.94 -10.26 -13.31
CA HIS A 60 -2.47 -9.54 -12.13
C HIS A 60 -3.20 -8.22 -11.92
N ARG A 61 -3.53 -7.49 -13.00
CA ARG A 61 -4.37 -6.28 -12.94
C ARG A 61 -5.74 -6.59 -12.34
N VAL A 62 -6.37 -7.68 -12.77
CA VAL A 62 -7.64 -8.18 -12.22
C VAL A 62 -7.49 -8.52 -10.73
N LEU A 63 -6.46 -9.28 -10.37
CA LEU A 63 -6.22 -9.69 -8.98
C LEU A 63 -5.88 -8.52 -8.06
N ALA A 64 -5.17 -7.50 -8.54
CA ALA A 64 -4.91 -6.29 -7.79
C ALA A 64 -6.22 -5.61 -7.37
N GLN A 65 -7.17 -5.45 -8.30
CA GLN A 65 -8.47 -4.87 -7.96
C GLN A 65 -9.34 -5.83 -7.11
N TYR A 66 -9.12 -7.14 -7.22
CA TYR A 66 -9.82 -8.14 -6.41
C TYR A 66 -9.43 -8.04 -4.92
N ILE A 67 -8.13 -7.91 -4.63
CA ILE A 67 -7.58 -7.79 -3.26
C ILE A 67 -7.71 -6.37 -2.69
N GLY A 68 -8.00 -5.37 -3.52
CA GLY A 68 -8.20 -3.99 -3.07
C GLY A 68 -9.49 -3.76 -2.27
N GLU A 69 -10.35 -4.77 -2.10
CA GLU A 69 -11.57 -4.71 -1.27
C GLU A 69 -12.51 -3.53 -1.58
N GLY A 70 -12.52 -3.04 -2.81
CA GLY A 70 -13.33 -1.89 -3.23
C GLY A 70 -12.53 -0.60 -3.38
N GLU A 71 -11.31 -0.55 -2.84
CA GLU A 71 -10.35 0.51 -3.12
C GLU A 71 -9.72 0.33 -4.50
N TYR A 72 -9.45 1.45 -5.16
CA TYR A 72 -8.78 1.48 -6.45
C TYR A 72 -7.27 1.43 -6.25
N LEU A 73 -6.66 0.29 -6.59
CA LEU A 73 -5.20 0.15 -6.48
C LEU A 73 -4.51 0.67 -7.75
N TYR A 74 -3.80 1.81 -7.62
CA TYR A 74 -2.89 2.31 -8.65
C TYR A 74 -1.53 1.60 -8.62
N HIS A 75 -1.08 1.27 -7.40
CA HIS A 75 0.18 0.61 -7.13
C HIS A 75 -0.04 -0.57 -6.21
N VAL A 76 0.85 -1.56 -6.30
CA VAL A 76 0.93 -2.66 -5.34
C VAL A 76 2.33 -2.71 -4.72
N ASP A 77 2.38 -2.95 -3.41
CA ASP A 77 3.62 -3.22 -2.70
C ASP A 77 4.06 -4.70 -2.83
N ALA A 78 5.19 -5.05 -2.23
CA ALA A 78 5.73 -6.41 -2.26
C ALA A 78 4.79 -7.46 -1.63
N SER A 79 4.05 -7.10 -0.58
CA SER A 79 3.11 -8.01 0.11
C SER A 79 1.88 -8.27 -0.77
N GLN A 80 1.30 -7.21 -1.33
CA GLN A 80 0.18 -7.29 -2.26
C GLN A 80 0.56 -8.05 -3.53
N LYS A 81 1.76 -7.84 -4.07
CA LYS A 81 2.28 -8.60 -5.21
C LYS A 81 2.43 -10.09 -4.89
N LYS A 82 2.92 -10.43 -3.69
CA LYS A 82 2.99 -11.83 -3.24
C LYS A 82 1.61 -12.47 -3.14
N GLU A 83 0.61 -11.73 -2.66
CA GLU A 83 -0.77 -12.22 -2.59
C GLU A 83 -1.39 -12.42 -3.98
N ILE A 84 -1.15 -11.50 -4.93
CA ILE A 84 -1.55 -11.66 -6.33
C ILE A 84 -0.97 -12.95 -6.92
N LEU A 85 0.33 -13.19 -6.74
CA LEU A 85 0.98 -14.42 -7.23
C LEU A 85 0.40 -15.67 -6.56
N ARG A 86 0.14 -15.61 -5.24
CA ARG A 86 -0.49 -16.72 -4.51
C ARG A 86 -1.87 -17.05 -5.09
N LEU A 87 -2.70 -16.04 -5.32
CA LEU A 87 -4.05 -16.21 -5.88
C LEU A 87 -4.03 -16.71 -7.32
N GLU A 88 -3.08 -16.27 -8.12
CA GLU A 88 -2.95 -16.76 -9.51
C GLU A 88 -2.61 -18.25 -9.56
N MET A 89 -1.73 -18.71 -8.66
CA MET A 89 -1.29 -20.11 -8.55
C MET A 89 -2.30 -21.03 -7.85
N ASP A 90 -3.26 -20.46 -7.11
CA ASP A 90 -4.30 -21.21 -6.42
C ASP A 90 -5.38 -21.69 -7.42
N THR A 91 -5.12 -22.84 -8.05
CA THR A 91 -6.03 -23.44 -9.03
C THR A 91 -7.28 -24.04 -8.41
N ASP A 92 -7.27 -24.30 -7.10
CA ASP A 92 -8.42 -24.84 -6.37
C ASP A 92 -9.45 -23.75 -6.04
N ASN A 93 -9.02 -22.47 -6.04
CA ASN A 93 -9.91 -21.33 -5.91
C ASN A 93 -10.75 -21.10 -7.17
N SER A 94 -11.85 -21.85 -7.30
CA SER A 94 -12.74 -21.81 -8.46
C SER A 94 -13.36 -20.43 -8.72
N TYR A 95 -13.57 -19.61 -7.68
CA TYR A 95 -14.09 -18.25 -7.85
C TYR A 95 -13.09 -17.38 -8.62
N VAL A 96 -11.85 -17.35 -8.14
CA VAL A 96 -10.77 -16.58 -8.76
C VAL A 96 -10.48 -17.11 -10.16
N GLN A 97 -10.40 -18.43 -10.34
CA GLN A 97 -10.17 -19.02 -11.65
C GLN A 97 -11.30 -18.69 -12.64
N ASN A 98 -12.56 -18.73 -12.23
CA ASN A 98 -13.68 -18.35 -13.10
C ASN A 98 -13.66 -16.87 -13.47
N LEU A 99 -13.29 -15.97 -12.55
CA LEU A 99 -13.11 -14.54 -12.85
C LEU A 99 -11.97 -14.33 -13.87
N LEU A 100 -10.81 -14.94 -13.65
CA LEU A 100 -9.65 -14.81 -14.54
C LEU A 100 -9.93 -15.38 -15.92
N LEU A 101 -10.53 -16.58 -16.00
CA LEU A 101 -10.93 -17.18 -17.27
C LEU A 101 -11.95 -16.31 -18.00
N ALA A 102 -12.96 -15.77 -17.30
CA ALA A 102 -13.94 -14.90 -17.93
C ALA A 102 -13.31 -13.61 -18.47
N ALA A 103 -12.39 -12.99 -17.72
CA ALA A 103 -11.65 -11.81 -18.17
C ALA A 103 -10.84 -12.06 -19.45
N GLU A 104 -10.20 -13.22 -19.56
CA GLU A 104 -9.45 -13.62 -20.77
C GLU A 104 -10.37 -13.94 -21.98
N ASN A 105 -11.61 -14.37 -21.72
CA ASN A 105 -12.57 -14.76 -22.75
C ASN A 105 -13.41 -13.59 -23.30
N VAL A 106 -13.42 -12.44 -22.65
CA VAL A 106 -14.21 -11.27 -23.07
C VAL A 106 -13.30 -10.21 -23.69
N GLU A 107 -13.41 -10.02 -25.02
CA GLU A 107 -12.56 -9.09 -25.78
C GLU A 107 -12.60 -7.66 -25.25
N ALA A 108 -13.77 -7.17 -24.83
CA ALA A 108 -13.91 -5.84 -24.24
C ALA A 108 -13.14 -5.72 -22.92
N PHE A 109 -13.12 -6.79 -22.11
CA PHE A 109 -12.37 -6.84 -20.86
C PHE A 109 -10.86 -6.80 -21.13
N LYS A 110 -10.36 -7.59 -22.09
CA LYS A 110 -8.92 -7.61 -22.43
C LYS A 110 -8.39 -6.24 -22.85
N LYS A 111 -9.24 -5.40 -23.42
CA LYS A 111 -8.92 -4.02 -23.85
C LYS A 111 -9.30 -2.96 -22.81
N ALA A 112 -9.83 -3.37 -21.66
CA ALA A 112 -10.31 -2.45 -20.65
C ALA A 112 -9.16 -1.65 -20.02
N ILE A 113 -9.44 -0.37 -19.78
CA ILE A 113 -8.60 0.50 -18.97
C ILE A 113 -8.75 0.14 -17.48
N GLU A 114 -7.79 0.53 -16.66
CA GLU A 114 -7.78 0.20 -15.22
C GLU A 114 -9.08 0.59 -14.49
N HIS A 115 -9.66 1.74 -14.85
CA HIS A 115 -10.95 2.19 -14.29
C HIS A 115 -12.06 1.16 -14.52
N ASP A 116 -12.20 0.66 -15.75
CA ASP A 116 -13.23 -0.33 -16.06
C ASP A 116 -12.92 -1.67 -15.38
N ILE A 117 -11.66 -2.12 -15.35
CA ILE A 117 -11.24 -3.35 -14.63
C ILE A 117 -11.64 -3.26 -13.15
N HIS A 118 -11.33 -2.15 -12.48
CA HIS A 118 -11.73 -1.95 -11.09
C HIS A 118 -13.24 -2.01 -10.90
N LYS A 119 -14.01 -1.31 -11.75
CA LYS A 119 -15.47 -1.27 -11.62
C LYS A 119 -16.09 -2.63 -11.87
N ILE A 120 -15.64 -3.36 -12.88
CA ILE A 120 -16.22 -4.67 -13.21
C ILE A 120 -15.84 -5.76 -12.21
N VAL A 121 -14.61 -5.77 -11.68
CA VAL A 121 -14.22 -6.72 -10.62
C VAL A 121 -15.08 -6.52 -9.37
N ASN A 122 -15.31 -5.27 -8.97
CA ASN A 122 -16.20 -4.96 -7.85
C ASN A 122 -17.67 -5.28 -8.16
N ALA A 123 -18.11 -5.10 -9.41
CA ALA A 123 -19.44 -5.49 -9.85
C ALA A 123 -19.65 -7.01 -9.77
N VAL A 124 -18.66 -7.81 -10.18
CA VAL A 124 -18.67 -9.28 -10.05
C VAL A 124 -18.82 -9.69 -8.59
N LYS A 125 -18.03 -9.11 -7.67
CA LYS A 125 -18.12 -9.40 -6.22
C LYS A 125 -19.48 -9.03 -5.63
N LYS A 126 -20.16 -8.01 -6.17
CA LYS A 126 -21.52 -7.62 -5.74
C LYS A 126 -22.59 -8.55 -6.28
N VAL A 127 -22.48 -8.98 -7.53
CA VAL A 127 -23.45 -9.89 -8.16
C VAL A 127 -23.27 -11.32 -7.66
N PHE A 128 -22.03 -11.72 -7.42
CA PHE A 128 -21.63 -13.04 -6.94
C PHE A 128 -20.75 -12.89 -5.70
N PRO A 129 -21.33 -12.85 -4.49
CA PRO A 129 -20.57 -12.74 -3.25
C PRO A 129 -19.55 -13.87 -3.10
N VAL A 130 -18.36 -13.55 -2.59
CA VAL A 130 -17.22 -14.50 -2.46
C VAL A 130 -17.51 -15.61 -1.44
N ASP A 131 -18.29 -15.29 -0.41
CA ASP A 131 -18.78 -16.21 0.62
C ASP A 131 -20.05 -16.98 0.18
N GLY A 132 -20.56 -16.70 -1.02
CA GLY A 132 -21.71 -17.36 -1.60
C GLY A 132 -21.36 -18.59 -2.45
N LYS A 133 -22.36 -19.09 -3.18
CA LYS A 133 -22.14 -20.14 -4.19
C LYS A 133 -21.26 -19.58 -5.30
N THR A 134 -20.15 -20.28 -5.59
CA THR A 134 -19.29 -19.95 -6.73
C THR A 134 -20.11 -19.91 -8.04
N PRO A 135 -20.06 -18.79 -8.79
CA PRO A 135 -20.77 -18.69 -10.05
C PRO A 135 -20.14 -19.60 -11.10
N GLU A 136 -20.96 -20.17 -11.97
CA GLU A 136 -20.49 -20.93 -13.13
C GLU A 136 -19.76 -19.99 -14.11
N LEU A 137 -18.67 -20.48 -14.71
CA LEU A 137 -17.86 -19.71 -15.67
C LEU A 137 -18.70 -19.04 -16.76
N GLY A 138 -19.63 -19.79 -17.37
CA GLY A 138 -20.50 -19.26 -18.42
C GLY A 138 -21.38 -18.10 -17.96
N THR A 139 -21.84 -18.13 -16.70
CA THR A 139 -22.62 -17.05 -16.10
C THR A 139 -21.77 -15.80 -15.87
N VAL A 140 -20.51 -15.97 -15.43
CA VAL A 140 -19.58 -14.84 -15.28
C VAL A 140 -19.28 -14.21 -16.65
N ILE A 141 -18.99 -15.01 -17.67
CA ILE A 141 -18.75 -14.53 -19.04
C ILE A 141 -19.95 -13.74 -19.56
N GLN A 142 -21.18 -14.26 -19.36
CA GLN A 142 -22.40 -13.57 -19.78
C GLN A 142 -22.52 -12.21 -19.09
N PHE A 143 -22.31 -12.16 -17.77
CA PHE A 143 -22.36 -10.91 -17.01
C PHE A 143 -21.34 -9.88 -17.51
N LEU A 144 -20.09 -10.30 -17.71
CA LEU A 144 -19.04 -9.41 -18.21
C LEU A 144 -19.39 -8.83 -19.58
N LYS A 145 -19.86 -9.66 -20.52
CA LYS A 145 -20.30 -9.18 -21.85
C LYS A 145 -21.41 -8.15 -21.74
N THR A 146 -22.47 -8.47 -21.01
CA THR A 146 -23.60 -7.55 -20.80
C THR A 146 -23.17 -6.26 -20.13
N TRP A 147 -22.27 -6.31 -19.14
CA TRP A 147 -21.77 -5.11 -18.46
C TRP A 147 -20.98 -4.19 -19.37
N PHE A 148 -20.14 -4.73 -20.26
CA PHE A 148 -19.40 -3.94 -21.25
C PHE A 148 -20.30 -3.39 -22.37
N GLU A 149 -21.35 -4.12 -22.75
CA GLU A 149 -22.36 -3.68 -23.72
C GLU A 149 -23.31 -2.62 -23.14
N THR A 150 -23.47 -2.59 -21.82
CA THR A 150 -24.34 -1.63 -21.12
C THR A 150 -23.68 -0.25 -21.03
N GLU A 151 -24.46 0.80 -21.30
CA GLU A 151 -24.03 2.18 -21.14
C GLU A 151 -23.52 2.46 -19.72
N HIS A 152 -22.48 3.30 -19.60
CA HIS A 152 -21.84 3.56 -18.32
C HIS A 152 -22.81 4.05 -17.23
N ILE A 153 -23.84 4.81 -17.62
CA ILE A 153 -24.87 5.34 -16.72
C ILE A 153 -25.79 4.24 -16.15
N ASP A 154 -26.00 3.15 -16.91
CA ASP A 154 -26.93 2.08 -16.58
C ASP A 154 -26.28 0.84 -15.94
N ARG A 155 -24.94 0.74 -15.99
CA ARG A 155 -24.19 -0.36 -15.36
C ARG A 155 -24.54 -0.55 -13.88
N GLY A 156 -24.85 0.53 -13.16
CA GLY A 156 -25.29 0.47 -11.77
C GLY A 156 -26.65 -0.22 -11.60
N LEU A 157 -27.58 -0.02 -12.55
CA LEU A 157 -28.88 -0.69 -12.56
C LEU A 157 -28.74 -2.16 -12.97
N LEU A 158 -27.90 -2.46 -13.98
CA LEU A 158 -27.57 -3.83 -14.36
C LEU A 158 -27.07 -4.66 -13.18
N VAL A 159 -26.10 -4.12 -12.41
CA VAL A 159 -25.55 -4.79 -11.23
C VAL A 159 -26.65 -5.09 -10.19
N LYS A 160 -27.59 -4.15 -9.97
CA LYS A 160 -28.69 -4.35 -9.03
C LYS A 160 -29.62 -5.47 -9.47
N GLU A 161 -29.98 -5.55 -10.75
CA GLU A 161 -30.83 -6.62 -11.27
C GLU A 161 -30.13 -7.99 -11.20
N TRP A 162 -28.87 -8.06 -11.62
CA TRP A 162 -28.09 -9.28 -11.56
C TRP A 162 -27.86 -9.77 -10.12
N ALA A 163 -27.63 -8.87 -9.16
CA ALA A 163 -27.50 -9.23 -7.74
C ALA A 163 -28.78 -9.82 -7.15
N LYS A 164 -29.97 -9.46 -7.68
CA LYS A 164 -31.25 -10.08 -7.29
C LYS A 164 -31.49 -11.45 -7.93
N GLY A 165 -30.62 -11.90 -8.84
CA GLY A 165 -30.81 -13.11 -9.62
C GLY A 165 -31.37 -12.88 -11.03
N ASN A 166 -31.74 -11.63 -11.39
CA ASN A 166 -32.34 -11.33 -12.68
C ASN A 166 -31.23 -11.20 -13.73
N ARG A 167 -31.09 -12.22 -14.59
CA ARG A 167 -30.07 -12.30 -15.65
C ARG A 167 -30.47 -11.51 -16.91
N VAL A 168 -30.80 -10.23 -16.74
CA VAL A 168 -31.22 -9.35 -17.84
C VAL A 168 -30.05 -9.09 -18.80
N SER A 169 -30.33 -9.03 -20.10
CA SER A 169 -29.32 -8.79 -21.15
C SER A 169 -29.15 -7.32 -21.54
N ALA A 170 -30.01 -6.44 -21.04
CA ALA A 170 -29.98 -4.99 -21.24
C ALA A 170 -30.79 -4.31 -20.13
N ILE A 171 -30.61 -3.00 -19.98
CA ILE A 171 -31.40 -2.12 -19.10
C ILE A 171 -32.41 -1.33 -19.93
#